data_AF-A0A484KT65-F1
#
_entry.id   AF-A0A484KT65-F1
#
_cell.length_a   1.000
_cell.length_b   1.000
_cell.length_c   1.000
_cell.angle_alpha   90.00
_cell.angle_beta   90.00
_cell.angle_gamma   90.00
#
_symmetry.space_group_name_H-M   'P 1'
#
loop_
_entity.id
_entity.type
_entity.pdbx_description
1 polymer ?
#
loop_
_entity_poly.entity_id
_entity_poly.type
_entity_poly.pdbx_seq_one_letter_code
_entity_poly.pdbx_strand_id
1 'polypeptide(L)'
;MCIVMYSASAEHSTVYVKLVTGTAIAWSLSHMANNNNPFNLRYVLEKEKLSGTNFLDWEMNLKIVLKCEKKLYVLTSKPPKTPEANARAAEITSYKKYEDDARDVRCLMLATMTSELQRLHKDMEAHPMMTRLKGLYQGQARHERFK
;
A
#
# COMPACT_ATOMS: atom_id res chain seq x y z
N MET A 1 7.73 -39.28 28.18
CA MET A 1 6.71 -39.34 29.25
C MET A 1 6.10 -37.95 29.36
N CYS A 2 4.91 -37.75 28.77
CA CYS A 2 4.27 -36.45 28.65
C CYS A 2 3.42 -36.18 29.90
N ILE A 3 3.75 -35.13 30.65
CA ILE A 3 2.86 -34.57 31.67
C ILE A 3 2.15 -33.41 31.01
N VAL A 4 0.85 -33.57 30.77
CA VAL A 4 -0.03 -32.51 30.25
C VAL A 4 -0.75 -31.90 31.44
N MET A 5 -0.51 -30.62 31.71
CA MET A 5 -1.30 -29.83 32.65
C MET A 5 -2.02 -28.73 31.87
N TYR A 6 -3.35 -28.78 31.85
CA TYR A 6 -4.20 -27.73 31.30
C TYR A 6 -4.69 -26.83 32.44
N SER A 7 -4.55 -25.52 32.28
CA SER A 7 -5.37 -24.53 32.98
C SER A 7 -6.03 -23.62 31.94
N ALA A 8 -7.35 -23.76 31.80
CA ALA A 8 -8.16 -22.88 30.98
C ALA A 8 -8.57 -21.65 31.82
N SER A 9 -8.26 -20.45 31.33
CA SER A 9 -8.89 -19.22 31.80
C SER A 9 -9.63 -18.63 30.60
N ALA A 10 -10.95 -18.61 30.71
CA ALA A 10 -11.83 -18.03 29.72
C ALA A 10 -12.01 -16.55 30.08
N GLU A 11 -11.51 -15.66 29.23
CA GLU A 11 -12.12 -14.37 28.88
C GLU A 11 -11.23 -13.69 27.82
N HIS A 12 -11.81 -13.48 26.64
CA HIS A 12 -11.27 -12.79 25.45
C HIS A 12 -10.11 -13.48 24.68
N SER A 13 -10.51 -14.38 23.78
CA SER A 13 -9.85 -14.87 22.54
C SER A 13 -8.37 -14.54 22.30
N THR A 14 -7.44 -15.25 22.94
CA THR A 14 -6.18 -15.73 22.31
C THR A 14 -5.50 -16.80 23.18
N VAL A 15 -5.19 -17.98 22.63
CA VAL A 15 -4.43 -19.04 23.31
C VAL A 15 -2.97 -18.94 22.85
N TYR A 16 -2.03 -18.67 23.76
CA TYR A 16 -0.60 -18.68 23.46
C TYR A 16 -0.01 -20.08 23.73
N VAL A 17 0.49 -20.75 22.68
CA VAL A 17 1.38 -21.92 22.82
C VAL A 17 2.82 -21.42 22.72
N LYS A 18 3.56 -21.42 23.84
CA LYS A 18 4.96 -21.00 23.88
C LYS A 18 5.88 -22.21 23.72
N LEU A 19 6.43 -22.42 22.53
CA LEU A 19 7.57 -23.32 22.31
C LEU A 19 8.86 -22.48 22.44
N VAL A 20 9.66 -22.73 23.48
CA VAL A 20 10.97 -22.08 23.67
C VAL A 20 12.06 -23.05 23.22
N THR A 21 12.62 -22.82 22.03
CA THR A 21 14.03 -23.15 21.73
C THR A 21 14.64 -22.02 20.88
N GLY A 22 15.90 -21.73 21.15
CA GLY A 22 16.54 -20.43 20.95
C GLY A 22 16.71 -19.98 19.50
N THR A 23 16.87 -18.66 19.36
CA THR A 23 17.53 -17.91 18.27
C THR A 23 16.77 -17.58 16.98
N ALA A 24 15.66 -18.24 16.62
CA ALA A 24 14.93 -17.91 15.37
C ALA A 24 13.88 -16.78 15.49
N ILE A 25 13.54 -16.37 16.72
CA ILE A 25 12.36 -15.50 16.98
C ILE A 25 12.66 -14.01 16.79
N ALA A 26 13.95 -13.62 16.74
CA ALA A 26 14.34 -12.21 16.62
C ALA A 26 14.21 -11.65 15.19
N TRP A 27 14.32 -12.48 14.14
CA TRP A 27 14.21 -12.03 12.75
C TRP A 27 12.76 -11.90 12.24
N SER A 28 11.80 -12.47 12.95
CA SER A 28 10.37 -12.36 12.60
C SER A 28 9.69 -11.11 13.18
N LEU A 29 10.40 -10.27 13.94
CA LEU A 29 9.89 -9.01 14.51
C LEU A 29 10.17 -7.78 13.60
N SER A 30 10.33 -7.99 12.30
CA SER A 30 10.38 -6.89 11.33
C SER A 30 8.99 -6.72 10.69
N HIS A 31 8.28 -5.67 11.09
CA HIS A 31 7.07 -5.15 10.42
C HIS A 31 5.78 -6.00 10.49
N MET A 32 5.29 -6.32 11.69
CA MET A 32 3.84 -6.16 11.89
C MET A 32 3.60 -4.71 12.28
N ALA A 33 3.43 -3.85 11.27
CA ALA A 33 2.81 -2.55 11.51
C ALA A 33 1.40 -2.83 12.01
N ASN A 34 1.23 -2.84 13.33
CA ASN A 34 -0.08 -2.86 13.96
C ASN A 34 -0.75 -1.51 13.66
N ASN A 35 -1.36 -1.40 12.48
CA ASN A 35 -2.21 -0.29 12.12
C ASN A 35 -3.56 -0.48 12.81
N ASN A 36 -3.57 -0.34 14.14
CA ASN A 36 -4.77 -0.12 14.94
C ASN A 36 -5.34 1.29 14.65
N ASN A 37 -5.54 1.63 13.38
CA ASN A 37 -6.30 2.80 13.01
C ASN A 37 -7.77 2.35 12.99
N PRO A 38 -8.62 2.78 13.94
CA PRO A 38 -10.02 2.36 14.01
C PRO A 38 -10.82 2.77 12.76
N PHE A 39 -10.25 3.65 11.93
CA PHE A 39 -10.78 4.07 10.66
C PHE A 39 -9.99 3.41 9.51
N ASN A 40 -10.56 2.38 8.89
CA ASN A 40 -10.00 1.82 7.65
C ASN A 40 -10.21 2.81 6.50
N LEU A 41 -9.26 3.74 6.35
CA LEU A 41 -9.30 4.78 5.32
C LEU A 41 -9.42 4.20 3.91
N ARG A 42 -8.91 2.99 3.66
CA ARG A 42 -8.99 2.37 2.33
C ARG A 42 -10.43 2.13 1.88
N TYR A 43 -11.37 1.98 2.81
CA TYR A 43 -12.79 1.85 2.50
C TYR A 43 -13.34 3.04 1.71
N VAL A 44 -12.77 4.25 1.86
CA VAL A 44 -13.17 5.42 1.06
C VAL A 44 -12.98 5.18 -0.44
N LEU A 45 -11.97 4.38 -0.81
CA LEU A 45 -11.67 4.05 -2.20
C LEU A 45 -12.48 2.86 -2.73
N GLU A 46 -13.09 2.07 -1.84
CA GLU A 46 -13.95 0.95 -2.21
C GLU A 46 -15.36 1.41 -2.55
N LYS A 47 -15.84 2.48 -1.90
CA LYS A 47 -17.17 3.05 -2.16
C LYS A 47 -17.35 3.47 -3.62
N GLU A 48 -16.31 4.02 -4.21
CA GLU A 48 -16.37 4.53 -5.57
C GLU A 48 -15.06 4.24 -6.32
N LYS A 49 -15.10 3.21 -7.17
CA LYS A 49 -13.98 2.85 -8.01
C LYS A 49 -13.79 3.88 -9.12
N LEU A 50 -12.54 4.10 -9.53
CA LEU A 50 -12.21 4.93 -10.68
C LEU A 50 -12.86 4.34 -11.94
N SER A 51 -13.79 5.09 -12.54
CA SER A 51 -14.50 4.75 -13.79
C SER A 51 -14.16 5.70 -14.93
N GLY A 52 -13.52 6.83 -14.63
CA GLY A 52 -13.00 7.82 -15.58
C GLY A 52 -13.58 9.21 -15.39
N THR A 53 -14.88 9.33 -15.11
CA THR A 53 -15.54 10.63 -14.86
C THR A 53 -15.26 11.18 -13.46
N ASN A 54 -14.97 10.30 -12.50
CA ASN A 54 -14.74 10.61 -11.09
C ASN A 54 -13.25 10.76 -10.72
N PHE A 55 -12.37 11.02 -11.69
CA PHE A 55 -10.92 11.02 -11.46
C PHE A 55 -10.46 11.98 -10.37
N LEU A 56 -11.02 13.20 -10.31
CA LEU A 56 -10.57 14.21 -9.33
C LEU A 56 -10.89 13.80 -7.89
N ASP A 57 -12.08 13.24 -7.67
CA ASP A 57 -12.52 12.77 -6.35
C ASP A 57 -11.75 11.51 -5.94
N TRP A 58 -11.57 10.57 -6.87
CA TRP A 58 -10.74 9.39 -6.65
C TRP A 58 -9.28 9.76 -6.34
N GLU A 59 -8.68 10.70 -7.09
CA GLU A 59 -7.30 11.17 -6.85
C GLU A 59 -7.18 11.83 -5.47
N MET A 60 -8.17 12.62 -5.06
CA MET A 60 -8.20 13.26 -3.74
C MET A 60 -8.25 12.21 -2.62
N ASN A 61 -9.18 11.26 -2.73
CA ASN A 61 -9.34 10.16 -1.79
C ASN A 61 -8.07 9.32 -1.69
N LEU A 62 -7.44 9.01 -2.83
CA LEU A 62 -6.19 8.26 -2.87
C LEU A 62 -5.07 9.02 -2.14
N LYS A 63 -4.94 10.33 -2.39
CA LYS A 63 -3.95 11.17 -1.68
C LYS A 63 -4.18 11.18 -0.17
N ILE A 64 -5.44 11.20 0.30
CA ILE A 64 -5.75 11.16 1.74
C ILE A 64 -5.26 9.83 2.35
N VAL A 65 -5.61 8.70 1.72
CA VAL A 65 -5.18 7.36 2.17
C VAL A 65 -3.65 7.28 2.20
N LEU A 66 -2.99 7.67 1.11
CA LEU A 66 -1.53 7.58 1.00
C LEU A 66 -0.78 8.55 1.92
N LYS A 67 -1.36 9.70 2.26
CA LYS A 67 -0.79 10.59 3.29
C LYS A 67 -0.84 9.93 4.65
N CYS A 68 -1.97 9.31 5.02
CA CYS A 68 -2.09 8.59 6.28
C CYS A 68 -1.09 7.43 6.37
N GLU A 69 -0.91 6.68 5.28
CA GLU A 69 0.05 5.58 5.19
C GLU A 69 1.51 6.03 5.00
N LYS A 70 1.78 7.33 4.91
CA LYS A 70 3.11 7.92 4.63
C LYS A 70 3.74 7.44 3.31
N LYS A 71 2.91 7.09 2.32
CA LYS A 71 3.31 6.58 1.00
C LYS A 71 3.04 7.55 -0.16
N LEU A 72 2.49 8.74 0.11
CA LEU A 72 2.20 9.74 -0.93
C LEU A 72 3.44 10.06 -1.79
N TYR A 73 4.62 10.02 -1.19
CA TYR A 73 5.88 10.35 -1.85
C TYR A 73 6.16 9.48 -3.09
N VAL A 74 5.62 8.25 -3.16
CA VAL A 74 5.69 7.36 -4.33
C VAL A 74 5.10 8.01 -5.58
N LEU A 75 4.01 8.78 -5.42
CA LEU A 75 3.30 9.41 -6.54
C LEU A 75 3.78 10.82 -6.86
N THR A 76 4.34 11.54 -5.88
CA THR A 76 4.69 12.95 -6.05
C THR A 76 6.17 13.17 -6.33
N SER A 77 7.02 12.25 -5.91
CA SER A 77 8.47 12.37 -6.06
C SER A 77 8.95 11.58 -7.26
N LYS A 78 10.08 11.98 -7.84
CA LYS A 78 10.75 11.18 -8.86
C LYS A 78 11.16 9.83 -8.25
N PRO A 79 10.92 8.70 -8.93
CA PRO A 79 11.43 7.41 -8.50
C PRO A 79 12.95 7.47 -8.25
N PRO A 80 13.45 6.89 -7.16
CA PRO A 80 14.89 6.80 -6.92
C PRO A 80 15.57 5.98 -8.01
N LYS A 81 16.84 6.25 -8.25
CA LYS A 81 17.65 5.40 -9.13
C LYS A 81 17.93 4.08 -8.42
N THR A 82 18.00 3.00 -9.19
CA THR A 82 18.47 1.70 -8.69
C THR A 82 19.89 1.86 -8.13
N PRO A 83 20.16 1.36 -6.91
CA PRO A 83 21.49 1.39 -6.31
C PRO A 83 22.50 0.63 -7.17
N GLU A 84 23.74 1.13 -7.20
CA GLU A 84 24.87 0.41 -7.81
C GLU A 84 25.26 -0.83 -6.98
N ALA A 85 25.99 -1.76 -7.58
CA ALA A 85 26.38 -3.01 -6.91
C ALA A 85 27.24 -2.80 -5.65
N ASN A 86 27.95 -1.68 -5.58
CA ASN A 86 28.79 -1.24 -4.46
C ASN A 86 28.11 -0.19 -3.55
N ALA A 87 26.80 0.04 -3.71
CA ALA A 87 26.05 1.00 -2.92
C ALA A 87 26.11 0.70 -1.41
N ARG A 88 26.00 1.74 -0.59
CA ARG A 88 26.00 1.60 0.86
C ARG A 88 24.74 0.88 1.32
N ALA A 89 24.84 0.16 2.44
CA ALA A 89 23.70 -0.57 3.02
C ALA A 89 22.46 0.33 3.25
N ALA A 90 22.67 1.60 3.63
CA ALA A 90 21.59 2.56 3.82
C ALA A 90 20.84 2.89 2.50
N GLU A 91 21.56 2.98 1.38
CA GLU A 91 20.98 3.26 0.07
C GLU A 91 20.16 2.06 -0.42
N ILE A 92 20.71 0.85 -0.30
CA ILE A 92 20.01 -0.40 -0.61
C ILE A 92 18.74 -0.53 0.23
N THR A 93 18.82 -0.23 1.52
CA THR A 93 17.67 -0.28 2.45
C THR A 93 16.59 0.73 2.07
N SER A 94 16.98 1.96 1.76
CA SER A 94 16.04 3.00 1.32
C SER A 94 15.37 2.65 0.00
N TYR A 95 16.10 2.05 -0.95
CA TYR A 95 15.55 1.63 -2.24
C TYR A 95 14.56 0.48 -2.09
N LYS A 96 14.89 -0.56 -1.31
CA LYS A 96 13.96 -1.66 -1.02
C LYS A 96 12.66 -1.18 -0.37
N LYS A 97 12.77 -0.25 0.58
CA LYS A 97 11.58 0.39 1.18
C LYS A 97 10.73 1.11 0.14
N TYR A 98 11.35 1.84 -0.79
CA TYR A 98 10.64 2.48 -1.89
C TYR A 98 9.93 1.45 -2.77
N GLU A 99 10.59 0.34 -3.12
CA GLU A 99 9.99 -0.72 -3.94
C GLU A 99 8.77 -1.36 -3.26
N ASP A 100 8.85 -1.62 -1.95
CA ASP A 100 7.73 -2.14 -1.18
C ASP A 100 6.57 -1.15 -1.12
N ASP A 101 6.85 0.12 -0.81
CA ASP A 101 5.83 1.17 -0.80
C ASP A 101 5.22 1.38 -2.19
N ALA A 102 6.02 1.32 -3.26
CA ALA A 102 5.56 1.46 -4.63
C ALA A 102 4.65 0.29 -5.06
N ARG A 103 5.00 -0.94 -4.68
CA ARG A 103 4.19 -2.13 -4.90
C ARG A 103 2.84 -2.03 -4.19
N ASP A 104 2.84 -1.60 -2.93
CA ASP A 104 1.60 -1.38 -2.16
C ASP A 104 0.70 -0.34 -2.82
N VAL A 105 1.26 0.80 -3.23
CA VAL A 105 0.52 1.87 -3.91
C VAL A 105 -0.04 1.37 -5.24
N ARG A 106 0.75 0.62 -6.03
CA ARG A 106 0.28 0.02 -7.29
C ARG A 106 -0.89 -0.92 -7.05
N CYS A 107 -0.81 -1.80 -6.06
CA CYS A 107 -1.90 -2.71 -5.71
C CYS A 107 -3.17 -1.96 -5.30
N LEU A 108 -3.03 -0.91 -4.47
CA LEU A 108 -4.14 -0.07 -4.05
C LEU A 108 -4.81 0.65 -5.24
N MET A 109 -4.01 1.22 -6.13
CA MET A 109 -4.51 1.88 -7.34
C MET A 109 -5.30 0.90 -8.21
N LEU A 110 -4.75 -0.27 -8.50
CA LEU A 110 -5.44 -1.28 -9.30
C LEU A 110 -6.73 -1.76 -8.61
N ALA A 111 -6.70 -2.07 -7.31
CA ALA A 111 -7.86 -2.57 -6.57
C ALA A 111 -9.05 -1.60 -6.60
N THR A 112 -8.75 -0.30 -6.71
CA THR A 112 -9.73 0.80 -6.64
C THR A 112 -10.11 1.34 -8.01
N MET A 113 -9.77 0.61 -9.07
CA MET A 113 -10.18 0.86 -10.46
C MET A 113 -11.26 -0.12 -10.93
N THR A 114 -12.01 0.27 -11.95
CA THR A 114 -12.83 -0.68 -12.72
C THR A 114 -11.98 -1.74 -13.40
N SER A 115 -12.57 -2.90 -13.70
CA SER A 115 -11.87 -4.03 -14.33
C SER A 115 -11.23 -3.69 -15.68
N GLU A 116 -11.84 -2.76 -16.43
CA GLU A 116 -11.29 -2.26 -17.70
C GLU A 116 -9.97 -1.50 -17.46
N LEU A 117 -9.97 -0.55 -16.53
CA LEU A 117 -8.79 0.22 -16.19
C LEU A 117 -7.69 -0.63 -15.54
N GLN A 118 -8.07 -1.64 -14.75
CA GLN A 118 -7.12 -2.62 -14.22
C GLN A 118 -6.36 -3.34 -15.34
N ARG A 119 -7.07 -3.83 -16.36
CA ARG A 119 -6.44 -4.53 -17.51
C ARG A 119 -5.49 -3.63 -18.27
N LEU A 120 -5.85 -2.35 -18.42
CA LEU A 120 -5.05 -1.37 -19.15
C LEU A 120 -3.75 -0.98 -18.41
N HIS A 121 -3.75 -1.06 -17.08
CA HIS A 121 -2.63 -0.59 -16.25
C HIS A 121 -1.94 -1.70 -15.45
N LYS A 122 -2.30 -2.97 -15.65
CA LYS A 122 -1.83 -4.09 -14.83
C LYS A 122 -0.30 -4.18 -14.75
N ASP A 123 0.43 -3.83 -15.80
CA ASP A 123 1.90 -3.96 -15.84
C ASP A 123 2.63 -2.63 -15.56
N MET A 124 1.88 -1.59 -15.16
CA MET A 124 2.43 -0.26 -14.96
C MET A 124 2.79 -0.03 -13.49
N GLU A 125 3.93 0.63 -13.26
CA GLU A 125 4.31 1.09 -11.92
C GLU A 125 3.43 2.24 -11.43
N ALA A 126 3.32 2.40 -10.10
CA ALA A 126 2.41 3.37 -9.47
C ALA A 126 2.61 4.80 -9.98
N HIS A 127 3.86 5.26 -10.05
CA HIS A 127 4.19 6.61 -10.50
C HIS A 127 3.80 6.88 -11.97
N PRO A 128 4.26 6.10 -12.96
CA PRO A 128 3.82 6.30 -14.35
C PRO A 128 2.31 6.06 -14.55
N MET A 129 1.69 5.17 -13.77
CA MET A 129 0.24 4.97 -13.79
C MET A 129 -0.51 6.25 -13.41
N MET A 130 -0.13 6.90 -12.30
CA MET A 130 -0.73 8.16 -11.89
C MET A 130 -0.51 9.27 -12.94
N THR A 131 0.69 9.36 -13.51
CA THR A 131 0.99 10.32 -14.58
C THR A 131 0.12 10.11 -15.82
N ARG A 132 -0.07 8.85 -16.25
CA ARG A 132 -0.93 8.51 -17.39
C ARG A 132 -2.39 8.88 -17.13
N LEU A 133 -2.93 8.52 -15.96
CA LEU A 133 -4.31 8.82 -15.58
C LEU A 133 -4.57 10.33 -15.54
N LYS A 134 -3.63 11.12 -15.00
CA LYS A 134 -3.71 12.58 -15.04
C LYS A 134 -3.78 13.12 -16.46
N GLY A 135 -2.94 12.60 -17.36
CA GLY A 135 -2.95 12.99 -18.77
C GLY A 135 -4.29 12.71 -19.46
N LEU A 136 -4.91 11.58 -19.16
CA LEU A 136 -6.21 11.20 -19.73
C LEU A 136 -7.35 12.06 -19.17
N TYR A 137 -7.45 12.19 -17.84
CA TYR A 137 -8.67 12.70 -17.20
C TYR A 137 -8.60 14.17 -16.75
N GLN A 138 -7.42 14.69 -16.38
CA GLN A 138 -7.31 16.13 -16.04
C GLN A 138 -7.43 17.01 -17.30
N GLY A 139 -7.07 16.48 -18.48
CA GLY A 139 -7.28 17.16 -19.76
C GLY A 139 -8.76 17.23 -20.15
N GLN A 140 -9.51 16.14 -19.93
CA GLN A 140 -10.96 16.08 -20.21
C GLN A 140 -11.76 17.03 -19.31
N ALA A 141 -11.48 17.07 -18.01
CA ALA A 141 -12.18 17.95 -17.06
C ALA A 141 -12.01 19.45 -17.36
N ARG A 142 -10.96 19.85 -18.09
CA ARG A 142 -10.78 21.24 -18.55
C ARG A 142 -11.63 21.58 -19.77
N HIS A 143 -11.89 20.62 -20.66
CA HIS A 143 -12.65 20.86 -21.89
C HIS A 143 -14.17 20.91 -21.66
N GLU A 144 -14.68 20.29 -20.61
CA GLU A 144 -16.11 20.31 -20.27
C GLU A 144 -16.54 21.60 -19.56
N ARG A 145 -15.62 22.35 -18.93
CA ARG A 145 -15.93 23.62 -18.25
C ARG A 145 -16.13 24.82 -19.18
N PHE A 146 -15.85 24.67 -20.47
CA PHE A 146 -15.98 25.74 -21.48
C PHE A 146 -17.00 25.41 -22.57
N LYS A 147 -17.92 24.48 -22.32
CA LYS A 147 -19.08 24.23 -23.17
C LYS A 147 -20.36 24.73 -22.54
#